data_AF-A0A0A1STR7-F1
#
_entry.id   AF-A0A0A1STR7-F1
#
_cell.length_a   1.000
_cell.length_b   1.000
_cell.length_c   1.000
_cell.angle_alpha   90.00
_cell.angle_beta   90.00
_cell.angle_gamma   90.00
#
_symmetry.space_group_name_H-M   'P 1'
#
loop_
_entity.id
_entity.type
_entity.pdbx_description
1 polymer ?
#
loop_
_entity_poly.entity_id
_entity_poly.type
_entity_poly.pdbx_seq_one_letter_code
_entity_poly.pdbx_strand_id
1 'polypeptide(L)'
;MASQQIIETSFGVAFVASSIKHQEIMSQIKSMADDDRARKKEEFEKKQALTGAIYSVHDKNCSSCRFHNQATNLTIEIHDWPLPENAAKAANVVFEMQVPEAFRDWREATRYVIVEALRYRHEETPVKVECTLQDYWRKNSLMKPAGTLILASLTKANKKTHRHLKTLATTTENSVLVNHGLSYKYFDSGSQCVVSSFRSSDYVAKACTYKLSEQWVVLQPFLFRPPHEPNGLTPNHATSKQSDKIGKAVQDKTRTEFLAAASEIAHVCVASFDLDNGYLKSILALPEQAATLIEASIIVANASQGMP
;
A
#
# COMPACT_ATOMS: atom_id res chain seq x y z
N MET A 1 3.63 6.99 -20.73
CA MET A 1 2.36 7.22 -21.44
C MET A 1 1.17 6.62 -20.68
N ALA A 2 1.14 5.32 -20.38
CA ALA A 2 0.03 4.71 -19.61
C ALA A 2 -0.22 5.34 -18.22
N SER A 3 0.84 5.67 -17.46
CA SER A 3 0.71 6.31 -16.14
C SER A 3 0.23 7.77 -16.17
N GLN A 4 0.41 8.48 -17.29
CA GLN A 4 -0.04 9.86 -17.47
C GLN A 4 -1.54 9.89 -17.80
N GLN A 5 -1.98 8.97 -18.67
CA GLN A 5 -3.38 8.82 -19.06
C GLN A 5 -4.29 8.40 -17.88
N ILE A 6 -3.77 7.60 -16.94
CA ILE A 6 -4.49 7.20 -15.71
C ILE A 6 -4.75 8.40 -14.77
N ILE A 7 -3.84 9.37 -14.71
CA ILE A 7 -4.02 10.55 -13.84
C ILE A 7 -5.06 11.51 -14.43
N GLU A 8 -5.04 11.71 -15.75
CA GLU A 8 -5.96 12.62 -16.45
C GLU A 8 -7.42 12.17 -16.38
N THR A 9 -7.67 10.86 -16.29
CA THR A 9 -9.02 10.29 -16.14
C THR A 9 -9.38 9.94 -14.69
N SER A 10 -8.57 10.35 -13.72
CA SER A 10 -8.80 10.02 -12.32
C SER A 10 -10.03 10.75 -11.75
N PHE A 11 -10.69 10.11 -10.79
CA PHE A 11 -11.86 10.67 -10.09
C PHE A 11 -11.58 12.06 -9.50
N GLY A 12 -10.41 12.25 -8.87
CA GLY A 12 -10.05 13.54 -8.26
C GLY A 12 -10.01 14.68 -9.27
N VAL A 13 -9.51 14.43 -10.49
CA VAL A 13 -9.48 15.42 -11.57
C VAL A 13 -10.89 15.76 -12.04
N ALA A 14 -11.72 14.73 -12.29
CA ALA A 14 -13.11 14.93 -12.69
C ALA A 14 -13.93 15.64 -11.60
N PHE A 15 -13.68 15.34 -10.33
CA PHE A 15 -14.35 15.96 -9.19
C PHE A 15 -14.00 17.44 -9.06
N VAL A 16 -12.72 17.80 -9.19
CA VAL A 16 -12.31 19.21 -9.16
C VAL A 16 -12.90 19.97 -10.34
N ALA A 17 -13.01 19.33 -11.51
CA ALA A 17 -13.64 19.94 -12.68
C ALA A 17 -15.15 20.21 -12.50
N SER A 18 -15.85 19.46 -11.65
CA SER A 18 -17.30 19.66 -11.41
C SER A 18 -17.64 20.42 -10.11
N SER A 19 -16.70 20.49 -9.16
CA SER A 19 -16.91 21.11 -7.85
C SER A 19 -16.50 22.58 -7.84
N ILE A 20 -17.48 23.50 -7.81
CA ILE A 20 -17.25 24.97 -7.71
C ILE A 20 -16.28 25.29 -6.57
N LYS A 21 -16.50 24.71 -5.39
CA LYS A 21 -15.63 24.89 -4.22
C LYS A 21 -14.17 24.55 -4.51
N HIS A 22 -13.89 23.46 -5.22
CA HIS A 22 -12.51 23.07 -5.53
C HIS A 22 -11.90 23.93 -6.64
N GLN A 23 -12.71 24.40 -7.59
CA GLN A 23 -12.29 25.37 -8.59
C GLN A 23 -11.90 26.71 -7.92
N GLU A 24 -12.67 27.17 -6.94
CA GLU A 24 -12.37 28.36 -6.15
C GLU A 24 -11.06 28.20 -5.37
N ILE A 25 -10.85 27.07 -4.69
CA ILE A 25 -9.59 26.75 -3.99
C ILE A 25 -8.41 26.78 -4.98
N MET A 26 -8.57 26.13 -6.14
CA MET A 26 -7.54 26.09 -7.18
C MET A 26 -7.21 27.49 -7.71
N SER A 27 -8.23 28.33 -7.93
CA SER A 27 -8.08 29.71 -8.36
C SER A 27 -7.40 30.57 -7.30
N GLN A 28 -7.82 30.46 -6.05
CA GLN A 28 -7.24 31.15 -4.91
C GLN A 28 -5.75 30.81 -4.74
N ILE A 29 -5.39 29.53 -4.81
CA ILE A 29 -3.99 29.09 -4.72
C ILE A 29 -3.15 29.70 -5.85
N LYS A 30 -3.67 29.71 -7.08
CA LYS A 30 -2.96 30.29 -8.23
C LYS A 30 -2.77 31.80 -8.07
N SER A 31 -3.83 32.53 -7.70
CA SER A 31 -3.75 33.97 -7.46
C SER A 31 -2.72 34.32 -6.39
N MET A 32 -2.76 33.62 -5.25
CA MET A 32 -1.78 33.82 -4.17
C MET A 32 -0.35 33.50 -4.63
N ALA A 33 -0.20 32.45 -5.46
CA ALA A 33 1.11 32.05 -5.99
C ALA A 33 1.68 33.06 -6.98
N ASP A 34 0.82 33.66 -7.81
CA ASP A 34 1.20 34.73 -8.74
C ASP A 34 1.65 35.98 -7.97
N ASP A 35 0.91 36.38 -6.94
CA ASP A 35 1.28 37.49 -6.05
C ASP A 35 2.63 37.22 -5.34
N ASP A 36 2.81 36.02 -4.79
CA ASP A 36 4.05 35.60 -4.15
C ASP A 36 5.24 35.62 -5.12
N ARG A 37 5.04 35.15 -6.35
CA ARG A 37 6.06 35.14 -7.40
C ARG A 37 6.38 36.56 -7.86
N ALA A 38 5.40 37.45 -7.99
CA ALA A 38 5.61 38.86 -8.32
C ALA A 38 6.44 39.57 -7.24
N ARG A 39 6.10 39.38 -5.95
CA ARG A 39 6.89 39.90 -4.83
C ARG A 39 8.32 39.37 -4.82
N LYS A 40 8.49 38.08 -5.11
CA LYS A 40 9.83 37.46 -5.16
C LYS A 40 10.66 37.96 -6.34
N LYS A 41 10.02 38.21 -7.48
CA LYS A 41 10.67 38.81 -8.65
C LYS A 41 11.18 40.22 -8.33
N GLU A 42 10.37 41.04 -7.69
CA GLU A 42 10.77 42.38 -7.25
C GLU A 42 11.94 42.31 -6.25
N GLU A 43 11.93 41.36 -5.30
CA GLU A 43 13.07 41.11 -4.40
C GLU A 43 14.34 40.75 -5.18
N PHE A 44 14.22 39.87 -6.18
CA PHE A 44 15.35 39.44 -7.01
C PHE A 44 15.96 40.61 -7.79
N GLU A 45 15.13 41.41 -8.47
CA GLU A 45 15.56 42.57 -9.25
C GLU A 45 16.23 43.63 -8.36
N LYS A 46 15.64 43.95 -7.21
CA LYS A 46 16.23 44.87 -6.22
C LYS A 46 17.60 44.43 -5.75
N LYS A 47 17.77 43.14 -5.46
CA LYS A 47 19.07 42.63 -5.00
C LYS A 47 20.08 42.47 -6.13
N GLN A 48 19.64 42.14 -7.36
CA GLN A 48 20.51 42.04 -8.53
C GLN A 48 21.08 43.41 -8.92
N ALA A 49 20.31 44.50 -8.75
CA ALA A 49 20.81 45.86 -8.96
C ALA A 49 21.99 46.24 -8.03
N LEU A 50 22.16 45.55 -6.90
CA LEU A 50 23.29 45.73 -5.99
C LEU A 50 24.56 44.99 -6.45
N THR A 51 24.44 44.06 -7.40
CA THR A 51 25.54 43.22 -7.89
C THR A 51 25.97 43.67 -9.29
N GLY A 52 27.01 44.50 -9.40
CA GLY A 52 27.46 45.00 -10.71
C GLY A 52 28.72 45.86 -10.76
N ALA A 53 29.44 46.04 -9.65
CA ALA A 53 30.66 46.85 -9.65
C ALA A 53 31.85 46.08 -10.24
N ILE A 54 32.39 46.57 -11.37
CA ILE A 54 33.67 46.12 -11.94
C ILE A 54 34.80 46.69 -11.06
N TYR A 55 35.78 45.87 -10.66
CA TYR A 55 36.88 46.31 -9.80
C TYR A 55 38.26 45.94 -10.38
N SER A 56 39.28 46.78 -10.10
CA SER A 56 40.69 46.53 -10.37
C SER A 56 41.43 46.19 -9.06
N VAL A 57 42.55 45.44 -9.14
CA VAL A 57 43.24 44.85 -7.98
C VAL A 57 43.64 45.90 -6.91
N HIS A 58 43.27 45.67 -5.64
CA HIS A 58 43.44 46.61 -4.52
C HIS A 58 43.88 45.95 -3.19
N ASP A 59 44.19 46.79 -2.19
CA ASP A 59 44.61 46.47 -0.81
C ASP A 59 43.58 45.60 -0.03
N LYS A 60 44.06 44.73 0.87
CA LYS A 60 43.25 43.79 1.68
C LYS A 60 42.25 44.49 2.62
N ASN A 61 42.50 45.74 3.02
CA ASN A 61 41.63 46.51 3.93
C ASN A 61 40.72 47.50 3.18
N CYS A 62 40.64 47.40 1.86
CA CYS A 62 39.82 48.29 1.06
C CYS A 62 38.32 48.13 1.37
N SER A 63 37.68 49.20 1.81
CA SER A 63 36.24 49.23 2.09
C SER A 63 35.41 48.90 0.84
N SER A 64 35.87 49.33 -0.34
CA SER A 64 35.25 48.99 -1.63
C SER A 64 35.33 47.49 -1.92
N CYS A 65 36.48 46.85 -1.68
CA CYS A 65 36.62 45.39 -1.79
C CYS A 65 35.73 44.66 -0.79
N ARG A 66 35.56 45.18 0.43
CA ARG A 66 34.63 44.61 1.42
C ARG A 66 33.19 44.67 0.91
N PHE A 67 32.73 45.81 0.40
CA PHE A 67 31.38 45.96 -0.14
C PHE A 67 31.16 45.17 -1.42
N HIS A 68 32.17 45.08 -2.30
CA HIS A 68 32.14 44.20 -3.47
C HIS A 68 32.00 42.75 -3.05
N ASN A 69 32.79 42.28 -2.08
CA ASN A 69 32.68 40.92 -1.53
C ASN A 69 31.32 40.69 -0.86
N GLN A 70 30.74 41.69 -0.20
CA GLN A 70 29.38 41.58 0.33
C GLN A 70 28.36 41.45 -0.79
N ALA A 71 28.45 42.27 -1.84
CA ALA A 71 27.57 42.23 -2.99
C ALA A 71 27.67 40.90 -3.76
N THR A 72 28.88 40.42 -4.05
CA THR A 72 29.10 39.15 -4.78
C THR A 72 28.64 37.93 -3.98
N ASN A 73 28.64 38.01 -2.65
CA ASN A 73 28.13 36.96 -1.77
C ASN A 73 26.66 37.14 -1.37
N LEU A 74 25.94 38.11 -1.93
CA LEU A 74 24.51 38.23 -1.68
C LEU A 74 23.78 37.00 -2.24
N THR A 75 22.97 36.37 -1.39
CA THR A 75 22.17 35.21 -1.75
C THR A 75 20.68 35.52 -1.76
N ILE A 76 19.96 34.78 -2.56
CA ILE A 76 18.51 34.73 -2.57
C ILE A 76 18.03 33.29 -2.42
N GLU A 77 16.99 33.10 -1.61
CA GLU A 77 16.33 31.80 -1.47
C GLU A 77 15.40 31.54 -2.66
N ILE A 78 15.38 30.31 -3.15
CA ILE A 78 14.47 29.82 -4.18
C ILE A 78 13.01 29.93 -3.72
N HIS A 79 12.15 30.27 -4.66
CA HIS A 79 10.71 30.27 -4.51
C HIS A 79 10.06 29.21 -5.39
N ASP A 80 9.41 28.25 -4.74
CA ASP A 80 8.69 27.16 -5.39
C ASP A 80 7.29 27.58 -5.79
N TRP A 81 6.90 27.27 -7.03
CA TRP A 81 5.49 27.24 -7.39
C TRP A 81 4.76 26.16 -6.56
N PRO A 82 3.60 26.48 -5.95
CA PRO A 82 3.00 25.61 -4.94
C PRO A 82 2.30 24.37 -5.51
N LEU A 83 1.93 24.36 -6.80
CA LEU A 83 1.22 23.25 -7.44
C LEU A 83 2.03 22.62 -8.59
N PRO A 84 1.89 21.33 -8.87
CA PRO A 84 2.46 20.71 -10.06
C PRO A 84 2.10 21.46 -11.36
N GLU A 85 3.02 21.49 -12.32
CA GLU A 85 2.80 22.16 -13.62
C GLU A 85 1.75 21.45 -14.48
N ASN A 86 1.68 20.12 -14.38
CA ASN A 86 0.64 19.34 -15.03
C ASN A 86 -0.72 19.59 -14.36
N ALA A 87 -1.71 20.05 -15.14
CA ALA A 87 -3.03 20.43 -14.66
C ALA A 87 -3.76 19.29 -13.91
N ALA A 88 -3.65 18.04 -14.40
CA ALA A 88 -4.29 16.90 -13.76
C ALA A 88 -3.65 16.58 -12.40
N LYS A 89 -2.31 16.64 -12.30
CA LYS A 89 -1.61 16.50 -11.02
C LYS A 89 -1.97 17.63 -10.04
N ALA A 90 -2.09 18.87 -10.53
CA ALA A 90 -2.47 20.00 -9.71
C ALA A 90 -3.91 19.87 -9.19
N ALA A 91 -4.85 19.47 -10.05
CA ALA A 91 -6.21 19.17 -9.65
C ALA A 91 -6.25 18.05 -8.60
N ASN A 92 -5.48 16.98 -8.78
CA ASN A 92 -5.41 15.90 -7.79
C ASN A 92 -4.83 16.38 -6.44
N VAL A 93 -3.85 17.30 -6.43
CA VAL A 93 -3.38 17.93 -5.20
C VAL A 93 -4.49 18.72 -4.52
N VAL A 94 -5.24 19.54 -5.26
CA VAL A 94 -6.36 20.32 -4.70
C VAL A 94 -7.47 19.43 -4.16
N PHE A 95 -7.78 18.33 -4.86
CA PHE A 95 -8.70 17.31 -4.36
C PHE A 95 -8.23 16.73 -3.02
N GLU A 96 -6.96 16.31 -2.93
CA GLU A 96 -6.41 15.71 -1.72
C GLU A 96 -6.23 16.70 -0.56
N MET A 97 -6.16 18.02 -0.84
CA MET A 97 -6.19 19.05 0.20
C MET A 97 -7.55 19.12 0.93
N GLN A 98 -8.65 18.81 0.25
CA GLN A 98 -10.01 18.86 0.80
C GLN A 98 -10.88 17.70 0.33
N VAL A 99 -10.39 16.47 0.54
CA VAL A 99 -11.13 15.26 0.18
C VAL A 99 -12.55 15.29 0.80
N PRO A 100 -13.61 15.12 -0.01
CA PRO A 100 -14.98 15.02 0.48
C PRO A 100 -15.11 13.94 1.56
N GLU A 101 -15.84 14.24 2.63
CA GLU A 101 -15.95 13.37 3.82
C GLU A 101 -16.39 11.96 3.47
N ALA A 102 -17.49 11.79 2.73
CA ALA A 102 -17.98 10.47 2.31
C ALA A 102 -16.93 9.67 1.52
N PHE A 103 -16.11 10.32 0.68
CA PHE A 103 -15.08 9.64 -0.09
C PHE A 103 -13.89 9.21 0.78
N ARG A 104 -13.52 10.05 1.74
CA ARG A 104 -12.51 9.73 2.75
C ARG A 104 -12.96 8.55 3.61
N ASP A 105 -14.18 8.60 4.15
CA ASP A 105 -14.72 7.55 5.01
C ASP A 105 -14.80 6.21 4.28
N TRP A 106 -15.26 6.24 3.02
CA TRP A 106 -15.27 5.06 2.16
C TRP A 106 -13.86 4.49 1.94
N ARG A 107 -12.86 5.35 1.68
CA ARG A 107 -11.45 4.94 1.55
C ARG A 107 -10.90 4.31 2.83
N GLU A 108 -11.18 4.91 3.98
CA GLU A 108 -10.73 4.40 5.28
C GLU A 108 -11.38 3.05 5.61
N ALA A 109 -12.68 2.91 5.38
CA ALA A 109 -13.39 1.65 5.57
C ALA A 109 -12.84 0.56 4.63
N THR A 110 -12.63 0.88 3.36
CA THR A 110 -12.06 -0.04 2.37
C THR A 110 -10.65 -0.48 2.78
N ARG A 111 -9.80 0.46 3.20
CA ARG A 111 -8.46 0.18 3.71
C ARG A 111 -8.52 -0.75 4.93
N TYR A 112 -9.41 -0.47 5.90
CA TYR A 112 -9.57 -1.31 7.08
C TYR A 112 -9.92 -2.75 6.71
N VAL A 113 -10.88 -2.95 5.79
CA VAL A 113 -11.24 -4.31 5.34
C VAL A 113 -10.03 -5.01 4.71
N ILE A 114 -9.34 -4.36 3.78
CA ILE A 114 -8.23 -4.99 3.03
C ILE A 114 -7.02 -5.26 3.95
N VAL A 115 -6.57 -4.26 4.71
CA VAL A 115 -5.31 -4.31 5.44
C VAL A 115 -5.47 -4.88 6.85
N GLU A 116 -6.51 -4.48 7.59
CA GLU A 116 -6.67 -4.89 8.99
C GLU A 116 -7.48 -6.18 9.13
N ALA A 117 -8.63 -6.28 8.46
CA ALA A 117 -9.48 -7.46 8.58
C ALA A 117 -8.95 -8.64 7.75
N LEU A 118 -8.67 -8.42 6.46
CA LEU A 118 -8.21 -9.47 5.56
C LEU A 118 -6.69 -9.70 5.63
N ARG A 119 -5.93 -8.81 6.29
CA ARG A 119 -4.46 -8.89 6.41
C ARG A 119 -3.75 -9.01 5.06
N TYR A 120 -4.24 -8.31 4.05
CA TYR A 120 -3.51 -8.16 2.79
C TYR A 120 -2.35 -7.21 3.01
N ARG A 121 -1.28 -7.36 2.23
CA ARG A 121 -0.10 -6.49 2.31
C ARG A 121 0.16 -5.83 0.98
N HIS A 122 0.63 -4.59 1.01
CA HIS A 122 1.17 -3.95 -0.17
C HIS A 122 2.39 -4.73 -0.69
N GLU A 123 2.53 -4.78 -2.00
CA GLU A 123 3.72 -5.33 -2.66
C GLU A 123 4.97 -4.50 -2.42
N GLU A 124 4.81 -3.18 -2.32
CA GLU A 124 5.93 -2.28 -2.05
C GLU A 124 6.39 -2.39 -0.60
N THR A 125 7.71 -2.33 -0.42
CA THR A 125 8.33 -2.24 0.90
C THR A 125 8.13 -0.84 1.49
N PRO A 126 8.24 -0.69 2.82
CA PRO A 126 8.23 0.63 3.43
C PRO A 126 9.29 1.55 2.81
N VAL A 127 8.89 2.77 2.45
CA VAL A 127 9.76 3.74 1.78
C VAL A 127 9.89 4.99 2.65
N LYS A 128 11.10 5.54 2.70
CA LYS A 128 11.34 6.83 3.35
C LYS A 128 10.66 7.95 2.56
N VAL A 129 9.70 8.61 3.19
CA VAL A 129 9.03 9.81 2.68
C VAL A 129 9.88 11.05 3.00
N GLU A 130 10.04 11.95 2.02
CA GLU A 130 10.74 13.22 2.21
C GLU A 130 9.79 14.33 2.68
N CYS A 131 8.56 14.33 2.17
CA CYS A 131 7.55 15.32 2.52
C CYS A 131 6.14 14.79 2.25
N THR A 132 5.22 14.90 3.22
CA THR A 132 3.79 14.70 2.96
C THR A 132 3.15 15.98 2.40
N LEU A 133 2.00 15.86 1.74
CA LEU A 133 1.21 17.02 1.31
C LEU A 133 0.82 17.89 2.52
N GLN A 134 0.42 17.25 3.62
CA GLN A 134 0.05 17.88 4.87
C GLN A 134 1.23 18.67 5.47
N ASP A 135 2.44 18.12 5.42
CA ASP A 135 3.64 18.82 5.90
C ASP A 135 3.99 20.03 5.03
N TYR A 136 3.86 19.91 3.70
CA TYR A 136 4.15 21.00 2.77
C TYR A 136 3.16 22.16 2.93
N TRP A 137 1.88 21.84 3.13
CA TRP A 137 0.79 22.81 3.28
C TRP A 137 0.38 23.09 4.74
N ARG A 138 1.17 22.67 5.74
CA ARG A 138 0.80 22.69 7.17
C ARG A 138 0.25 24.03 7.67
N LYS A 139 0.78 25.14 7.15
CA LYS A 139 0.40 26.51 7.56
C LYS A 139 -0.77 27.08 6.77
N ASN A 140 -1.26 26.38 5.76
CA ASN A 140 -2.30 26.87 4.88
C ASN A 140 -3.69 26.47 5.41
N SER A 141 -4.56 27.45 5.60
CA SER A 141 -5.93 27.27 6.11
C SER A 141 -6.84 26.46 5.18
N LEU A 142 -6.47 26.33 3.91
CA LEU A 142 -7.19 25.51 2.92
C LEU A 142 -6.96 24.01 3.15
N MET A 143 -5.91 23.62 3.88
CA MET A 143 -5.64 22.22 4.15
C MET A 143 -6.60 21.70 5.22
N LYS A 144 -7.39 20.68 4.87
CA LYS A 144 -8.22 19.95 5.84
C LYS A 144 -7.45 18.74 6.38
N PRO A 145 -7.84 18.21 7.55
CA PRO A 145 -7.32 16.92 8.00
C PRO A 145 -7.44 15.89 6.89
N ALA A 146 -6.54 14.92 6.83
CA ALA A 146 -6.55 13.83 5.86
C ALA A 146 -6.81 12.50 6.57
N GLY A 147 -7.24 11.48 5.81
CA GLY A 147 -7.29 10.10 6.31
C GLY A 147 -5.89 9.47 6.37
N THR A 148 -5.86 8.15 6.45
CA THR A 148 -4.62 7.35 6.48
C THR A 148 -3.96 7.30 5.10
N LEU A 149 -4.78 7.28 4.04
CA LEU A 149 -4.31 7.40 2.66
C LEU A 149 -4.07 8.90 2.33
N ILE A 150 -2.85 9.25 1.95
CA ILE A 150 -2.44 10.64 1.71
C ILE A 150 -1.54 10.75 0.48
N LEU A 151 -1.30 11.97 -0.02
CA LEU A 151 -0.20 12.21 -0.95
C LEU A 151 1.11 12.44 -0.20
N ALA A 152 2.14 11.70 -0.60
CA ALA A 152 3.49 11.85 -0.10
C ALA A 152 4.49 11.92 -1.25
N SER A 153 5.57 12.67 -1.05
CA SER A 153 6.64 12.81 -2.02
C SER A 153 7.91 12.13 -1.55
N LEU A 154 8.51 11.37 -2.46
CA LEU A 154 9.84 10.77 -2.28
C LEU A 154 10.97 11.74 -2.70
N THR A 155 10.62 12.87 -3.29
CA THR A 155 11.54 13.94 -3.67
C THR A 155 11.45 15.09 -2.68
N LYS A 156 12.57 15.78 -2.44
CA LYS A 156 12.60 16.96 -1.56
C LYS A 156 11.99 18.18 -2.24
N ALA A 157 11.27 19.00 -1.48
CA ALA A 157 10.91 20.35 -1.92
C ALA A 157 12.18 21.16 -2.20
N ASN A 158 12.18 22.07 -3.17
CA ASN A 158 13.44 22.72 -3.56
C ASN A 158 14.02 23.54 -2.39
N LYS A 159 13.15 24.15 -1.57
CA LYS A 159 13.53 24.84 -0.32
C LYS A 159 14.26 23.97 0.70
N LYS A 160 14.04 22.65 0.70
CA LYS A 160 14.72 21.70 1.60
C LYS A 160 16.02 21.13 1.02
N THR A 161 16.39 21.51 -0.20
CA THR A 161 17.64 21.03 -0.82
C THR A 161 18.82 21.89 -0.40
N HIS A 162 20.05 21.34 -0.44
CA HIS A 162 21.27 22.12 -0.18
C HIS A 162 21.48 23.28 -1.17
N ARG A 163 20.71 23.32 -2.27
CA ARG A 163 20.80 24.32 -3.36
C ARG A 163 19.69 25.37 -3.28
N HIS A 164 18.99 25.47 -2.16
CA HIS A 164 17.89 26.44 -1.97
C HIS A 164 18.36 27.90 -1.92
N LEU A 165 19.62 28.15 -1.53
CA LEU A 165 20.23 29.47 -1.62
C LEU A 165 21.02 29.60 -2.92
N LYS A 166 20.85 30.72 -3.60
CA LYS A 166 21.45 31.04 -4.88
C LYS A 166 22.22 32.34 -4.80
N THR A 167 23.47 32.35 -5.25
CA THR A 167 24.31 33.56 -5.32
C THR A 167 23.83 34.45 -6.45
N LEU A 168 23.44 35.69 -6.14
CA LEU A 168 22.82 36.60 -7.11
C LEU A 168 23.70 36.91 -8.31
N ALA A 169 25.02 37.00 -8.10
CA ALA A 169 25.97 37.33 -9.16
C ALA A 169 25.95 36.34 -10.34
N THR A 170 25.53 35.09 -10.12
CA THR A 170 25.56 34.02 -11.13
C THR A 170 24.19 33.40 -11.41
N THR A 171 23.14 33.91 -10.78
CA THR A 171 21.80 33.31 -10.76
C THR A 171 20.85 34.07 -11.68
N THR A 172 19.97 33.35 -12.35
CA THR A 172 18.92 33.90 -13.21
C THR A 172 17.56 33.85 -12.52
N GLU A 173 16.61 34.67 -12.97
CA GLU A 173 15.23 34.69 -12.45
C GLU A 173 14.61 33.27 -12.42
N ASN A 174 14.71 32.53 -13.52
CA ASN A 174 14.15 31.17 -13.63
C ASN A 174 14.79 30.15 -12.67
N SER A 175 16.01 30.42 -12.19
CA SER A 175 16.68 29.58 -11.20
C SER A 175 16.33 29.91 -9.76
N VAL A 176 15.68 31.07 -9.53
CA VAL A 176 15.08 31.48 -8.25
C VAL A 176 13.60 31.14 -8.23
N LEU A 177 12.86 31.46 -9.29
CA LEU A 177 11.41 31.24 -9.42
C LEU A 177 11.18 29.89 -10.11
N VAL A 178 11.27 28.81 -9.35
CA VAL A 178 11.24 27.46 -9.89
C VAL A 178 9.84 26.86 -9.90
N ASN A 179 9.65 25.83 -10.72
CA ASN A 179 8.45 25.01 -10.71
C ASN A 179 8.39 24.11 -9.47
N HIS A 180 7.22 23.55 -9.22
CA HIS A 180 6.97 22.68 -8.09
C HIS A 180 7.94 21.50 -8.03
N GLY A 181 8.68 21.39 -6.91
CA GLY A 181 9.74 20.39 -6.77
C GLY A 181 9.29 19.01 -6.27
N LEU A 182 8.03 18.85 -5.84
CA LEU A 182 7.54 17.59 -5.27
C LEU A 182 6.88 16.72 -6.34
N SER A 183 7.25 15.43 -6.36
CA SER A 183 6.56 14.37 -7.10
C SER A 183 5.73 13.55 -6.12
N TYR A 184 4.41 13.69 -6.17
CA TYR A 184 3.49 13.01 -5.27
C TYR A 184 3.12 11.61 -5.76
N LYS A 185 3.01 10.69 -4.80
CA LYS A 185 2.37 9.39 -4.92
C LYS A 185 1.37 9.20 -3.79
N TYR A 186 0.38 8.34 -3.99
CA TYR A 186 -0.47 7.89 -2.88
C TYR A 186 0.36 7.05 -1.90
N PHE A 187 0.18 7.32 -0.62
CA PHE A 187 0.92 6.73 0.48
C PHE A 187 -0.06 6.35 1.59
N ASP A 188 0.08 5.12 2.07
CA ASP A 188 -0.64 4.65 3.23
C ASP A 188 0.21 4.92 4.48
N SER A 189 -0.19 5.94 5.26
CA SER A 189 0.50 6.31 6.49
C SER A 189 0.36 5.29 7.63
N GLY A 190 -0.63 4.40 7.58
CA GLY A 190 -0.77 3.33 8.57
C GLY A 190 0.20 2.18 8.30
N SER A 191 0.40 1.84 7.03
CA SER A 191 1.34 0.79 6.60
C SER A 191 2.75 1.30 6.30
N GLN A 192 2.94 2.63 6.29
CA GLN A 192 4.20 3.32 5.97
C GLN A 192 4.77 2.94 4.58
N CYS A 193 3.91 2.76 3.59
CA CYS A 193 4.30 2.37 2.23
C CYS A 193 3.53 3.14 1.16
N VAL A 194 4.10 3.20 -0.04
CA VAL A 194 3.41 3.71 -1.22
C VAL A 194 2.26 2.77 -1.56
N VAL A 195 1.12 3.33 -1.96
CA VAL A 195 -0.04 2.53 -2.37
C VAL A 195 0.29 1.80 -3.66
N SER A 196 0.35 0.48 -3.57
CA SER A 196 0.59 -0.44 -4.67
C SER A 196 -0.50 -1.52 -4.71
N SER A 197 -0.39 -2.43 -5.69
CA SER A 197 -1.06 -3.73 -5.66
C SER A 197 -0.92 -4.40 -4.29
N PHE A 198 -1.95 -5.18 -3.96
CA PHE A 198 -1.99 -5.98 -2.74
C PHE A 198 -1.67 -7.43 -3.05
N ARG A 199 -0.92 -8.08 -2.16
CA ARG A 199 -0.78 -9.54 -2.10
C ARG A 199 -1.77 -10.10 -1.09
N SER A 200 -2.54 -11.09 -1.55
CA SER A 200 -3.37 -11.89 -0.67
C SER A 200 -2.48 -12.61 0.34
N SER A 201 -3.03 -12.82 1.54
CA SER A 201 -2.39 -13.64 2.56
C SER A 201 -3.31 -14.79 2.94
N ASP A 202 -2.70 -15.88 3.39
CA ASP A 202 -3.44 -17.02 3.94
C ASP A 202 -3.99 -16.74 5.34
N TYR A 203 -3.85 -15.51 5.85
CA TYR A 203 -4.22 -15.18 7.22
C TYR A 203 -5.68 -15.52 7.50
N VAL A 204 -6.61 -15.08 6.66
CA VAL A 204 -8.05 -15.31 6.86
C VAL A 204 -8.34 -16.81 6.81
N ALA A 205 -7.80 -17.52 5.81
CA ALA A 205 -7.98 -18.95 5.70
C ALA A 205 -7.45 -19.67 6.95
N LYS A 206 -6.26 -19.31 7.45
CA LYS A 206 -5.66 -19.88 8.67
C LYS A 206 -6.46 -19.52 9.92
N ALA A 207 -6.91 -18.28 10.05
CA ALA A 207 -7.68 -17.80 11.21
C ALA A 207 -9.06 -18.44 11.30
N CYS A 208 -9.68 -18.71 10.13
CA CYS A 208 -10.98 -19.38 10.03
C CYS A 208 -10.87 -20.91 9.93
N THR A 209 -9.66 -21.48 9.98
CA THR A 209 -9.48 -22.94 10.02
C THR A 209 -9.56 -23.40 11.48
N TYR A 210 -10.46 -24.34 11.77
CA TYR A 210 -10.57 -24.93 13.10
C TYR A 210 -9.25 -25.56 13.55
N LYS A 211 -8.82 -25.27 14.78
CA LYS A 211 -7.60 -25.83 15.36
C LYS A 211 -7.92 -27.14 16.08
N LEU A 212 -7.40 -28.24 15.54
CA LEU A 212 -7.55 -29.55 16.15
C LEU A 212 -6.66 -29.69 17.39
N SER A 213 -7.11 -30.49 18.35
CA SER A 213 -6.29 -30.85 19.52
C SER A 213 -5.04 -31.64 19.12
N GLU A 214 -4.05 -31.73 20.01
CA GLU A 214 -2.76 -32.40 19.74
C GLU A 214 -2.90 -33.83 19.20
N GLN A 215 -3.92 -34.57 19.65
CA GLN A 215 -4.21 -35.94 19.23
C GLN A 215 -4.46 -36.03 17.70
N TRP A 216 -5.05 -34.98 17.14
CA TRP A 216 -5.54 -34.90 15.76
C TRP A 216 -4.76 -33.91 14.89
N VAL A 217 -3.66 -33.35 15.39
CA VAL A 217 -2.90 -32.30 14.66
C VAL A 217 -2.39 -32.78 13.30
N VAL A 218 -2.22 -34.09 13.10
CA VAL A 218 -1.85 -34.68 11.81
C VAL A 218 -2.88 -34.39 10.71
N LEU A 219 -4.14 -34.16 11.08
CA LEU A 219 -5.23 -33.88 10.15
C LEU A 219 -5.37 -32.38 9.85
N GLN A 220 -4.67 -31.52 10.60
CA GLN A 220 -4.76 -30.06 10.49
C GLN A 220 -4.53 -29.54 9.05
N PRO A 221 -3.58 -30.09 8.26
CA PRO A 221 -3.36 -29.64 6.88
C PRO A 221 -4.56 -29.89 5.95
N PHE A 222 -5.42 -30.87 6.23
CA PHE A 222 -6.57 -31.22 5.38
C PHE A 222 -7.79 -30.31 5.62
N LEU A 223 -7.84 -29.64 6.78
CA LEU A 223 -8.85 -28.62 7.06
C LEU A 223 -8.52 -27.28 6.39
N PHE A 224 -7.25 -27.05 6.05
CA PHE A 224 -6.81 -25.79 5.47
C PHE A 224 -7.15 -25.73 3.97
N ARG A 225 -8.03 -24.79 3.59
CA ARG A 225 -8.51 -24.60 2.21
C ARG A 225 -8.44 -23.12 1.84
N PRO A 226 -7.29 -22.62 1.39
CA PRO A 226 -7.14 -21.21 0.99
C PRO A 226 -7.82 -20.95 -0.37
N PRO A 227 -8.12 -19.69 -0.72
CA PRO A 227 -8.78 -19.36 -2.00
C PRO A 227 -8.05 -19.85 -3.25
N HIS A 228 -6.73 -19.98 -3.20
CA HIS A 228 -5.90 -20.46 -4.31
C HIS A 228 -5.79 -22.00 -4.36
N GLU A 229 -6.29 -22.70 -3.33
CA GLU A 229 -6.35 -24.17 -3.25
C GLU A 229 -7.68 -24.57 -2.58
N PRO A 230 -8.83 -24.33 -3.24
CA PRO A 230 -10.16 -24.44 -2.62
C PRO A 230 -10.52 -25.89 -2.22
N ASN A 231 -9.91 -26.86 -2.89
CA ASN A 231 -10.11 -28.27 -2.59
C ASN A 231 -9.15 -28.80 -1.51
N GLY A 232 -8.15 -28.00 -1.10
CA GLY A 232 -7.09 -28.41 -0.20
C GLY A 232 -6.27 -29.59 -0.73
N LEU A 233 -5.59 -30.27 0.18
CA LEU A 233 -4.86 -31.51 -0.12
C LEU A 233 -5.82 -32.63 -0.55
N THR A 234 -5.42 -33.42 -1.54
CA THR A 234 -6.24 -34.52 -2.06
C THR A 234 -6.45 -35.62 -1.00
N PRO A 235 -7.58 -36.36 -1.05
CA PRO A 235 -7.88 -37.44 -0.10
C PRO A 235 -6.73 -38.46 0.06
N ASN A 236 -6.05 -38.80 -1.05
CA ASN A 236 -4.92 -39.73 -1.05
C ASN A 236 -3.73 -39.27 -0.18
N HIS A 237 -3.52 -37.95 -0.05
CA HIS A 237 -2.52 -37.42 0.86
C HIS A 237 -2.90 -37.65 2.33
N ALA A 238 -4.19 -37.65 2.68
CA ALA A 238 -4.68 -37.92 4.04
C ALA A 238 -4.46 -39.38 4.41
N THR A 239 -4.88 -40.30 3.53
CA THR A 239 -4.70 -41.74 3.72
C THR A 239 -3.22 -42.11 3.84
N SER A 240 -2.36 -41.54 2.97
CA SER A 240 -0.90 -41.77 3.02
C SER A 240 -0.28 -41.31 4.35
N LYS A 241 -0.61 -40.09 4.81
CA LYS A 241 -0.05 -39.51 6.05
C LYS A 241 -0.55 -40.21 7.33
N GLN A 242 -1.77 -40.74 7.32
CA GLN A 242 -2.30 -41.52 8.44
C GLN A 242 -1.60 -42.90 8.55
N SER A 243 -1.38 -43.57 7.41
CA SER A 243 -0.66 -44.85 7.34
C SER A 243 0.76 -44.77 7.92
N ASP A 244 1.50 -43.68 7.61
CA ASP A 244 2.85 -43.43 8.13
C ASP A 244 2.93 -43.35 9.67
N LYS A 245 1.85 -42.91 10.34
CA LYS A 245 1.79 -42.78 11.80
C LYS A 245 1.42 -44.10 12.46
N ILE A 246 0.58 -44.91 11.82
CA ILE A 246 0.23 -46.28 12.25
C ILE A 246 1.46 -47.19 12.18
N GLY A 247 2.29 -47.06 11.14
CA GLY A 247 3.55 -47.82 11.02
C GLY A 247 4.63 -47.46 12.05
N LYS A 248 4.52 -46.30 12.71
CA LYS A 248 5.47 -45.80 13.72
C LYS A 248 4.95 -45.90 15.17
N ALA A 249 3.73 -46.37 15.40
CA ALA A 249 3.19 -46.54 16.74
C ALA A 249 3.79 -47.79 17.41
N VAL A 250 4.73 -47.60 18.36
CA VAL A 250 5.52 -48.67 18.99
C VAL A 250 4.79 -49.35 20.18
N GLN A 251 3.60 -48.88 20.58
CA GLN A 251 2.83 -49.46 21.69
C GLN A 251 1.39 -49.80 21.29
N ASP A 252 0.92 -51.00 21.69
CA ASP A 252 -0.41 -51.53 21.37
C ASP A 252 -1.55 -50.58 21.75
N LYS A 253 -1.43 -49.88 22.89
CA LYS A 253 -2.44 -48.89 23.33
C LYS A 253 -2.61 -47.74 22.33
N THR A 254 -1.51 -47.22 21.80
CA THR A 254 -1.53 -46.14 20.80
C THR A 254 -2.03 -46.66 19.45
N ARG A 255 -1.72 -47.91 19.10
CA ARG A 255 -2.24 -48.58 17.90
C ARG A 255 -3.76 -48.73 17.96
N THR A 256 -4.32 -49.14 19.10
CA THR A 256 -5.77 -49.26 19.30
C THR A 256 -6.47 -47.91 19.25
N GLU A 257 -5.90 -46.87 19.86
CA GLU A 257 -6.43 -45.50 19.79
C GLU A 257 -6.41 -44.94 18.35
N PHE A 258 -5.34 -45.21 17.57
CA PHE A 258 -5.29 -44.84 16.16
C PHE A 258 -6.27 -45.62 15.28
N LEU A 259 -6.50 -46.91 15.57
CA LEU A 259 -7.50 -47.71 14.86
C LEU A 259 -8.92 -47.23 15.16
N ALA A 260 -9.22 -46.87 16.42
CA ALA A 260 -10.50 -46.29 16.80
C ALA A 260 -10.73 -44.94 16.09
N ALA A 261 -9.70 -44.10 16.06
CA ALA A 261 -9.69 -42.82 15.36
C ALA A 261 -9.90 -42.94 13.84
N ALA A 262 -9.17 -43.85 13.20
CA ALA A 262 -9.32 -44.14 11.77
C ALA A 262 -10.70 -44.72 11.46
N SER A 263 -11.27 -45.54 12.35
CA SER A 263 -12.62 -46.09 12.23
C SER A 263 -13.69 -45.00 12.34
N GLU A 264 -13.55 -44.04 13.25
CA GLU A 264 -14.48 -42.92 13.40
C GLU A 264 -14.49 -42.03 12.15
N ILE A 265 -13.30 -41.69 11.63
CA ILE A 265 -13.17 -40.91 10.39
C ILE A 265 -13.73 -41.68 9.19
N ALA A 266 -13.44 -42.98 9.09
CA ALA A 266 -13.97 -43.81 8.02
C ALA A 266 -15.51 -43.93 8.10
N HIS A 267 -16.09 -43.96 9.30
CA HIS A 267 -17.54 -43.88 9.48
C HIS A 267 -18.12 -42.55 9.02
N VAL A 268 -17.48 -41.42 9.32
CA VAL A 268 -17.89 -40.10 8.82
C VAL A 268 -17.77 -40.04 7.28
N CYS A 269 -16.70 -40.60 6.71
CA CYS A 269 -16.53 -40.70 5.27
C CYS A 269 -17.64 -41.54 4.62
N VAL A 270 -17.99 -42.71 5.16
CA VAL A 270 -19.09 -43.54 4.65
C VAL A 270 -20.44 -42.83 4.80
N ALA A 271 -20.69 -42.18 5.94
CA ALA A 271 -21.92 -41.43 6.19
C ALA A 271 -22.08 -40.22 5.26
N SER A 272 -20.99 -39.64 4.73
CA SER A 272 -21.06 -38.56 3.75
C SER A 272 -21.63 -39.00 2.38
N PHE A 273 -21.78 -40.31 2.16
CA PHE A 273 -22.46 -40.89 0.99
C PHE A 273 -23.92 -41.26 1.26
N ASP A 274 -24.47 -40.95 2.44
CA ASP A 274 -25.90 -41.08 2.76
C ASP A 274 -26.71 -39.94 2.09
N LEU A 275 -26.73 -39.99 0.76
CA LEU A 275 -27.35 -39.02 -0.13
C LEU A 275 -28.51 -39.66 -0.89
N ASP A 276 -29.51 -38.87 -1.26
CA ASP A 276 -30.63 -39.34 -2.07
C ASP A 276 -30.13 -40.09 -3.33
N ASN A 277 -30.80 -41.20 -3.66
CA ASN A 277 -30.40 -42.16 -4.71
C ASN A 277 -30.07 -41.54 -6.08
N GLY A 278 -30.58 -40.34 -6.37
CA GLY A 278 -30.26 -39.60 -7.60
C GLY A 278 -28.84 -39.06 -7.66
N TYR A 279 -28.25 -38.65 -6.52
CA TYR A 279 -26.92 -38.05 -6.47
C TYR A 279 -25.82 -39.09 -6.27
N LEU A 280 -26.11 -40.17 -5.54
CA LEU A 280 -25.14 -41.24 -5.25
C LEU A 280 -24.55 -41.85 -6.52
N LYS A 281 -25.39 -42.11 -7.55
CA LYS A 281 -24.93 -42.65 -8.83
C LYS A 281 -23.96 -41.73 -9.56
N SER A 282 -24.17 -40.41 -9.48
CA SER A 282 -23.30 -39.42 -10.13
C SER A 282 -21.96 -39.27 -9.42
N ILE A 283 -21.97 -39.37 -8.09
CA ILE A 283 -20.77 -39.28 -7.25
C ILE A 283 -19.92 -40.55 -7.41
N LEU A 284 -20.54 -41.74 -7.37
CA LEU A 284 -19.82 -43.01 -7.56
C LEU A 284 -19.37 -43.27 -9.00
N ALA A 285 -19.84 -42.48 -9.97
CA ALA A 285 -19.29 -42.50 -11.33
C ALA A 285 -17.87 -41.89 -11.40
N LEU A 286 -17.44 -41.14 -10.38
CA LEU A 286 -16.09 -40.65 -10.25
C LEU A 286 -15.21 -41.72 -9.58
N PRO A 287 -14.18 -42.25 -10.26
CA PRO A 287 -13.35 -43.33 -9.72
C PRO A 287 -12.71 -43.00 -8.37
N GLU A 288 -12.35 -41.73 -8.13
CA GLU A 288 -11.77 -41.25 -6.88
C GLU A 288 -12.74 -41.33 -5.70
N GLN A 289 -14.03 -41.04 -5.94
CA GLN A 289 -15.07 -41.07 -4.91
C GLN A 289 -15.48 -42.51 -4.59
N ALA A 290 -15.58 -43.36 -5.63
CA ALA A 290 -15.80 -44.79 -5.47
C ALA A 290 -14.66 -45.46 -4.69
N ALA A 291 -13.41 -45.13 -5.01
CA ALA A 291 -12.25 -45.62 -4.27
C ALA A 291 -12.28 -45.19 -2.80
N THR A 292 -12.60 -43.92 -2.53
CA THR A 292 -12.73 -43.39 -1.16
C THR A 292 -13.79 -44.14 -0.35
N LEU A 293 -14.97 -44.41 -0.94
CA LEU A 293 -16.03 -45.18 -0.28
C LEU A 293 -15.58 -46.63 0.01
N ILE A 294 -14.93 -47.28 -0.96
CA ILE A 294 -14.43 -48.65 -0.81
C ILE A 294 -13.35 -48.72 0.27
N GLU A 295 -12.36 -47.82 0.24
CA GLU A 295 -11.28 -47.77 1.24
C GLU A 295 -11.81 -47.48 2.64
N ALA A 296 -12.71 -46.51 2.81
CA ALA A 296 -13.34 -46.22 4.09
C ALA A 296 -14.15 -47.43 4.59
N SER A 297 -14.88 -48.11 3.70
CA SER A 297 -15.63 -49.33 4.04
C SER A 297 -14.72 -50.48 4.47
N ILE A 298 -13.56 -50.65 3.83
CA ILE A 298 -12.55 -51.64 4.22
C ILE A 298 -11.96 -51.32 5.59
N ILE A 299 -11.68 -50.05 5.88
CA ILE A 299 -11.16 -49.62 7.20
C ILE A 299 -12.19 -49.88 8.29
N VAL A 300 -13.47 -49.56 8.05
CA VAL A 300 -14.57 -49.86 8.98
C VAL A 300 -14.70 -51.38 9.20
N ALA A 301 -14.68 -52.17 8.13
CA ALA A 301 -14.76 -53.63 8.23
C ALA A 301 -13.58 -54.23 9.00
N ASN A 302 -12.36 -53.78 8.73
CA ASN A 302 -11.16 -54.27 9.42
C ASN A 302 -11.11 -53.84 10.89
N ALA A 303 -11.55 -52.63 11.21
CA ALA A 303 -11.67 -52.15 12.58
C ALA A 303 -12.69 -52.98 13.39
N SER A 304 -13.77 -53.42 12.75
CA SER A 304 -14.78 -54.29 13.38
C SER A 304 -14.29 -55.73 13.65
N GLN A 305 -13.27 -56.21 12.92
CA GLN A 305 -12.67 -57.54 13.10
C GLN A 305 -11.50 -57.57 14.10
N GLY A 306 -11.00 -56.40 14.51
CA GLY A 306 -9.83 -56.25 15.40
C GLY A 306 -10.15 -55.93 16.87
N MET A 307 -11.42 -55.90 17.26
CA MET A 307 -11.83 -55.76 18.67
C MET A 307 -12.13 -57.14 19.26
N PRO A 308 -11.43 -57.56 20.34
CA PRO A 308 -11.84 -58.75 21.10
C PRO A 308 -13.20 -58.55 21.79
#